data_AF-A0A061GKD8-F1
#
_entry.id   AF-A0A061GKD8-F1
#
_cell.length_a   1.000
_cell.length_b   1.000
_cell.length_c   1.000
_cell.angle_alpha   90.00
_cell.angle_beta   90.00
_cell.angle_gamma   90.00
#
_symmetry.space_group_name_H-M   'P 1'
#
loop_
_entity.id
_entity.type
_entity.pdbx_description
1 polymer ?
#
loop_
_entity_poly.entity_id
_entity_poly.type
_entity_poly.pdbx_seq_one_letter_code
_entity_poly.pdbx_strand_id
1 'polypeptide(L)'
;MAGYKRIAVRFLMHFRLVMHLQNKNLQLAYSTLILNYAVLLAEKKDEKGQSHVLSAALAIAEQENLEVDSRFRALVAIGSLMLEGLVIKIAMDLEVENIAKVTKASKEAKVAEIGADIELTTKQR
;
A
#
# COMPACT_ATOMS: atom_id res chain seq x y z
N MET A 1 23.30 13.22 -9.10
CA MET A 1 22.16 12.71 -8.30
C MET A 1 20.78 13.10 -8.89
N ALA A 2 20.63 13.19 -10.23
CA ALA A 2 19.43 13.75 -10.89
C ALA A 2 18.60 12.71 -11.70
N GLY A 3 19.06 11.47 -11.84
CA GLY A 3 18.41 10.44 -12.66
C GLY A 3 17.26 9.69 -11.96
N TYR A 4 17.37 9.45 -10.65
CA TYR A 4 16.40 8.67 -9.88
C TYR A 4 15.03 9.36 -9.75
N LYS A 5 14.97 10.69 -9.82
CA LYS A 5 13.70 11.45 -9.78
C LYS A 5 12.83 11.24 -11.03
N ARG A 6 13.38 10.92 -12.21
CA ARG A 6 12.57 10.78 -13.44
C ARG A 6 11.89 9.42 -13.60
N ILE A 7 12.43 8.36 -13.00
CA ILE A 7 11.83 7.01 -13.07
C ILE A 7 10.71 6.86 -12.03
N ALA A 8 10.88 7.41 -10.81
CA ALA A 8 9.82 7.46 -9.81
C ALA A 8 8.56 8.21 -10.32
N VAL A 9 8.76 9.28 -11.11
CA VAL A 9 7.67 10.04 -11.76
C VAL A 9 6.90 9.21 -12.78
N ARG A 10 7.53 8.21 -13.43
CA ARG A 10 6.89 7.44 -14.51
C ARG A 10 5.96 6.33 -13.98
N PHE A 11 6.28 5.75 -12.82
CA PHE A 11 5.41 4.80 -12.12
C PHE A 11 4.22 5.53 -11.46
N LEU A 12 4.47 6.68 -10.82
CA LEU A 12 3.41 7.57 -10.30
C LEU A 12 2.49 8.13 -11.41
N MET A 13 2.98 8.35 -12.64
CA MET A 13 2.15 8.84 -13.75
C MET A 13 1.15 7.80 -14.29
N HIS A 14 1.54 6.53 -14.42
CA HIS A 14 0.60 5.47 -14.86
C HIS A 14 -0.37 5.08 -13.74
N PHE A 15 0.11 5.11 -12.49
CA PHE A 15 -0.70 4.92 -11.29
C PHE A 15 -1.85 5.94 -11.20
N ARG A 16 -1.54 7.24 -11.39
CA ARG A 16 -2.55 8.30 -11.36
C ARG A 16 -3.61 8.11 -12.44
N LEU A 17 -3.22 7.63 -13.63
CA LEU A 17 -4.15 7.34 -14.72
C LEU A 17 -5.14 6.22 -14.38
N VAL A 18 -4.68 5.11 -13.80
CA VAL A 18 -5.55 3.97 -13.45
C VAL A 18 -6.51 4.33 -12.33
N MET A 19 -6.08 5.11 -11.34
CA MET A 19 -6.93 5.51 -10.21
C MET A 19 -7.90 6.65 -10.57
N HIS A 20 -7.56 7.52 -11.53
CA HIS A 20 -8.47 8.55 -12.05
C HIS A 20 -9.55 7.99 -13.00
N LEU A 21 -9.29 6.86 -13.64
CA LEU A 21 -10.33 6.10 -14.31
C LEU A 21 -11.22 5.53 -13.21
N GLN A 22 -12.41 6.10 -13.01
CA GLN A 22 -13.40 5.69 -11.99
C GLN A 22 -14.01 4.29 -12.24
N ASN A 23 -13.22 3.38 -12.82
CA ASN A 23 -13.60 2.00 -13.10
C ASN A 23 -13.15 1.12 -11.92
N LYS A 24 -14.12 0.73 -11.11
CA LYS A 24 -13.92 -0.12 -9.92
C LYS A 24 -13.24 -1.44 -10.23
N ASN A 25 -13.48 -2.03 -11.41
CA ASN A 25 -12.86 -3.30 -11.79
C ASN A 25 -11.36 -3.13 -12.08
N LEU A 26 -10.95 -2.00 -12.70
CA LEU A 26 -9.53 -1.70 -12.93
C LEU A 26 -8.82 -1.41 -11.61
N GLN A 27 -9.45 -0.64 -10.72
CA GLN A 27 -8.92 -0.37 -9.37
C GLN A 27 -8.72 -1.68 -8.59
N LEU A 28 -9.72 -2.56 -8.60
CA LEU A 28 -9.65 -3.86 -7.94
C LEU A 28 -8.54 -4.74 -8.52
N ALA A 29 -8.45 -4.85 -9.84
CA ALA A 29 -7.42 -5.63 -10.51
C ALA A 29 -6.02 -5.09 -10.20
N TYR A 30 -5.87 -3.76 -10.16
CA TYR A 30 -4.60 -3.12 -9.84
C TYR A 30 -4.20 -3.34 -8.38
N SER A 31 -5.11 -3.14 -7.42
CA SER A 31 -4.84 -3.46 -6.01
C SER A 31 -4.52 -4.93 -5.79
N THR A 32 -5.12 -5.83 -6.56
CA THR A 32 -4.79 -7.27 -6.56
C THR A 32 -3.37 -7.52 -7.04
N LEU A 33 -2.96 -6.86 -8.13
CA LEU A 33 -1.61 -6.97 -8.64
C LEU A 33 -0.58 -6.47 -7.61
N ILE A 34 -0.85 -5.34 -6.96
CA ILE A 34 -0.02 -4.79 -5.89
C ILE A 34 0.13 -5.78 -4.74
N LEU A 35 -0.96 -6.40 -4.28
CA LEU A 35 -0.92 -7.42 -3.23
C LEU A 35 -0.08 -8.65 -3.64
N ASN A 36 -0.26 -9.16 -4.86
CA ASN A 36 0.52 -10.30 -5.34
C ASN A 36 2.02 -9.99 -5.41
N TYR A 37 2.39 -8.78 -5.84
CA TYR A 37 3.79 -8.35 -5.84
C TYR A 37 4.33 -8.14 -4.42
N ALA A 38 3.53 -7.66 -3.48
CA ALA A 38 3.96 -7.53 -2.08
C ALA A 38 4.43 -8.87 -1.52
N VAL A 39 3.62 -9.92 -1.69
CA VAL A 39 3.95 -11.29 -1.24
C VAL A 39 5.20 -11.82 -1.96
N LEU A 40 5.22 -11.75 -3.30
CA LEU A 40 6.34 -12.24 -4.10
C LEU A 40 7.68 -11.56 -3.75
N LEU A 41 7.67 -10.25 -3.55
CA LEU A 41 8.89 -9.49 -3.27
C LEU A 41 9.34 -9.65 -1.81
N ALA A 42 8.41 -9.88 -0.88
CA ALA A 42 8.73 -10.27 0.50
C ALA A 42 9.49 -11.61 0.54
N GLU A 43 9.06 -12.60 -0.26
CA GLU A 43 9.76 -13.88 -0.42
C GLU A 43 11.15 -13.70 -1.05
N LYS A 44 11.22 -12.91 -2.14
CA LYS A 44 12.48 -12.65 -2.86
C LYS A 44 13.48 -11.76 -2.12
N LYS A 45 13.10 -11.18 -0.99
CA LYS A 45 13.92 -10.22 -0.22
C LYS A 45 14.42 -9.04 -1.07
N ASP A 46 13.63 -8.62 -2.06
CA ASP A 46 13.93 -7.46 -2.91
C ASP A 46 13.40 -6.18 -2.26
N GLU A 47 14.21 -5.58 -1.38
CA GLU A 47 13.87 -4.35 -0.65
C GLU A 47 13.47 -3.20 -1.59
N LYS A 48 14.16 -3.04 -2.72
CA LYS A 48 13.86 -1.96 -3.66
C LYS A 48 12.51 -2.16 -4.33
N GLY A 49 12.22 -3.39 -4.78
CA GLY A 49 10.91 -3.75 -5.29
C GLY A 49 9.81 -3.52 -4.25
N GLN A 50 10.03 -4.00 -3.02
CA GLN A 50 9.11 -3.80 -1.90
C GLN A 50 8.83 -2.32 -1.62
N SER A 51 9.85 -1.45 -1.68
CA SER A 51 9.68 -0.01 -1.46
C SER A 51 8.75 0.63 -2.49
N HIS A 52 8.86 0.24 -3.77
CA HIS A 52 7.98 0.73 -4.82
C HIS A 52 6.53 0.24 -4.63
N VAL A 53 6.36 -1.03 -4.27
CA VAL A 53 5.03 -1.62 -4.02
C VAL A 53 4.39 -0.99 -2.79
N LEU A 54 5.16 -0.77 -1.72
CA LEU A 54 4.71 -0.09 -0.51
C LEU A 54 4.21 1.33 -0.83
N SER A 55 5.01 2.14 -1.53
CA SER A 55 4.58 3.50 -1.92
C SER A 55 3.31 3.48 -2.79
N ALA A 56 3.17 2.52 -3.69
CA ALA A 56 1.96 2.36 -4.49
C ALA A 56 0.75 1.97 -3.62
N ALA A 57 0.92 1.04 -2.69
CA ALA A 57 -0.15 0.59 -1.79
C ALA A 57 -0.63 1.71 -0.85
N LEU A 58 0.29 2.50 -0.29
CA LEU A 58 -0.04 3.66 0.55
C LEU A 58 -0.87 4.69 -0.24
N ALA A 59 -0.45 5.01 -1.47
CA ALA A 59 -1.18 5.94 -2.33
C ALA A 59 -2.58 5.42 -2.76
N ILE A 60 -2.83 4.11 -2.70
CA ILE A 60 -4.18 3.52 -2.87
C ILE A 60 -4.98 3.66 -1.58
N ALA A 61 -4.37 3.35 -0.44
CA ALA A 61 -5.00 3.35 0.88
C ALA A 61 -5.48 4.75 1.32
N GLU A 62 -4.77 5.80 0.91
CA GLU A 62 -5.11 7.20 1.20
C GLU A 62 -6.32 7.74 0.42
N GLN A 63 -6.80 7.02 -0.61
CA GLN A 63 -7.90 7.51 -1.44
C GLN A 63 -9.25 7.35 -0.74
N GLU A 64 -9.89 8.48 -0.43
CA GLU A 64 -11.16 8.52 0.30
C GLU A 64 -12.34 7.90 -0.47
N ASN A 65 -12.36 8.04 -1.80
CA ASN A 65 -13.46 7.59 -2.66
C ASN A 65 -13.20 6.24 -3.35
N LEU A 66 -12.25 5.45 -2.84
CA LEU A 66 -11.94 4.16 -3.42
C LEU A 66 -12.96 3.09 -3.00
N GLU A 67 -13.23 2.17 -3.91
CA GLU A 67 -14.01 0.97 -3.62
C GLU A 67 -13.34 0.15 -2.49
N VAL A 68 -14.17 -0.43 -1.61
CA VAL A 68 -13.75 -1.00 -0.34
C VAL A 68 -12.79 -2.19 -0.52
N ASP A 69 -13.05 -3.10 -1.45
CA ASP A 69 -12.17 -4.24 -1.73
C ASP A 69 -10.82 -3.82 -2.28
N SER A 70 -10.82 -2.81 -3.14
CA SER A 70 -9.60 -2.22 -3.72
C SER A 70 -8.72 -1.61 -2.63
N ARG A 71 -9.33 -0.88 -1.68
CA ARG A 71 -8.64 -0.33 -0.51
C ARG A 71 -8.15 -1.42 0.44
N PHE A 72 -9.00 -2.40 0.73
CA PHE A 72 -8.67 -3.52 1.61
C PHE A 72 -7.44 -4.29 1.10
N ARG A 73 -7.38 -4.62 -0.19
CA ARG A 73 -6.21 -5.31 -0.78
C ARG A 73 -4.92 -4.51 -0.66
N ALA A 74 -4.98 -3.18 -0.79
CA ALA A 74 -3.81 -2.33 -0.60
C ALA A 74 -3.35 -2.31 0.86
N LEU A 75 -4.28 -2.28 1.83
CA LEU A 75 -3.96 -2.38 3.25
C LEU A 75 -3.35 -3.73 3.62
N VAL A 76 -3.89 -4.82 3.08
CA VAL A 76 -3.27 -6.15 3.24
C VAL A 76 -1.85 -6.15 2.68
N ALA A 77 -1.62 -5.55 1.50
CA ALA A 77 -0.29 -5.46 0.92
C ALA A 77 0.69 -4.68 1.82
N ILE A 78 0.25 -3.57 2.42
CA ILE A 78 1.04 -2.79 3.40
C ILE A 78 1.39 -3.67 4.60
N GLY A 79 0.39 -4.31 5.22
CA GLY A 79 0.58 -5.19 6.38
C GLY A 79 1.55 -6.34 6.09
N SER A 80 1.39 -7.03 4.95
CA SER A 80 2.29 -8.11 4.53
C SER A 80 3.74 -7.64 4.39
N LEU A 81 3.97 -6.48 3.75
CA LEU A 81 5.31 -5.91 3.59
C LEU A 81 5.92 -5.46 4.92
N MET A 82 5.11 -4.98 5.85
CA MET A 82 5.59 -4.61 7.19
C MET A 82 5.94 -5.83 8.05
N LEU A 83 5.17 -6.92 7.93
CA LEU A 83 5.36 -8.12 8.74
C LEU A 83 6.54 -8.98 8.24
N GLU A 84 6.61 -9.22 6.93
CA GLU A 84 7.52 -10.20 6.31
C GLU A 84 8.57 -9.58 5.37
N GLY A 85 8.38 -8.32 4.99
CA GLY A 85 9.29 -7.56 4.16
C GLY A 85 10.46 -6.95 4.93
N LEU A 86 11.24 -6.15 4.21
CA LEU A 86 12.43 -5.43 4.67
C LEU A 86 12.16 -3.92 4.80
N VAL A 87 10.93 -3.48 4.52
CA VAL A 87 10.58 -2.06 4.31
C VAL A 87 9.84 -1.42 5.47
N ILE A 88 9.86 -2.02 6.68
CA ILE A 88 9.14 -1.46 7.84
C ILE A 88 9.60 -0.06 8.21
N LYS A 89 10.92 0.21 8.19
CA LYS A 89 11.46 1.55 8.45
C LYS A 89 10.97 2.57 7.41
N ILE A 90 10.92 2.16 6.15
CA ILE A 90 10.39 2.99 5.06
C ILE A 90 8.90 3.26 5.28
N ALA A 91 8.12 2.26 5.71
CA ALA A 91 6.70 2.45 6.03
C ALA A 91 6.50 3.46 7.16
N MET A 92 7.33 3.41 8.20
CA MET A 92 7.32 4.37 9.31
C MET A 92 7.69 5.78 8.85
N ASP A 93 8.74 5.92 8.03
CA ASP A 93 9.17 7.20 7.45
C ASP A 93 8.10 7.81 6.52
N LEU A 94 7.24 6.97 5.93
CA LEU A 94 6.08 7.36 5.13
C LEU A 94 4.80 7.52 5.96
N GLU A 95 4.91 7.58 7.29
CA GLU A 95 3.80 7.83 8.22
C GLU A 95 2.64 6.82 8.12
N VAL A 96 2.94 5.53 7.90
CA VAL A 96 1.92 4.46 7.83
C VAL A 96 1.00 4.41 9.06
N GLU A 97 1.47 4.89 10.22
CA GLU A 97 0.65 5.03 11.42
C GLU A 97 -0.60 5.89 11.23
N ASN A 98 -0.51 6.96 10.44
CA ASN A 98 -1.64 7.85 10.18
C ASN A 98 -2.71 7.12 9.35
N ILE A 99 -2.28 6.36 8.34
CA ILE A 99 -3.18 5.49 7.55
C ILE A 99 -3.81 4.42 8.44
N ALA A 100 -3.03 3.78 9.32
CA ALA A 100 -3.55 2.78 10.24
C ALA A 100 -4.65 3.35 11.17
N LYS A 101 -4.42 4.54 11.75
CA LYS A 101 -5.41 5.23 12.60
C LYS A 101 -6.70 5.56 11.84
N VAL A 102 -6.58 6.10 10.63
CA VAL A 102 -7.74 6.47 9.78
C VAL A 102 -8.52 5.22 9.36
N THR A 103 -7.82 4.17 8.94
CA THR A 103 -8.45 2.93 8.45
C THR A 103 -9.11 2.13 9.57
N LYS A 104 -8.51 2.10 10.76
CA LYS A 104 -9.10 1.53 11.98
C LYS A 104 -10.43 2.18 12.37
N ALA A 105 -10.60 3.48 12.08
CA ALA A 105 -11.86 4.20 12.32
C ALA A 105 -12.93 3.97 11.24
N SER A 106 -12.67 3.12 10.24
CA SER A 106 -13.60 2.79 9.16
C SER A 106 -14.86 2.09 9.69
N LYS A 107 -16.00 2.35 9.06
CA LYS A 107 -17.25 1.61 9.30
C LYS A 107 -17.26 0.21 8.67
N GLU A 108 -16.40 -0.01 7.69
CA GLU A 108 -16.23 -1.31 7.04
C GLU A 108 -15.37 -2.22 7.92
N ALA A 109 -15.97 -3.25 8.51
CA ALA A 109 -15.32 -4.09 9.53
C ALA A 109 -13.95 -4.63 9.09
N LYS A 110 -13.85 -5.20 7.88
CA LYS A 110 -12.58 -5.72 7.34
C LYS A 110 -11.49 -4.66 7.18
N VAL A 111 -11.86 -3.41 6.89
CA VAL A 111 -10.91 -2.28 6.78
C VAL A 111 -10.47 -1.82 8.17
N ALA A 112 -11.40 -1.81 9.13
CA ALA A 112 -11.10 -1.45 10.51
C ALA A 112 -10.16 -2.47 11.17
N GLU A 113 -10.41 -3.76 10.95
CA GLU A 113 -9.60 -4.86 11.46
C GLU A 113 -8.17 -4.80 10.92
N ILE A 114 -7.97 -4.73 9.60
CA ILE A 114 -6.62 -4.63 9.04
C ILE A 114 -5.92 -3.32 9.47
N GLY A 115 -6.66 -2.22 9.64
CA GLY A 115 -6.11 -0.98 10.18
C GLY A 115 -5.58 -1.14 11.60
N ALA A 116 -6.29 -1.91 12.44
CA ALA A 116 -5.83 -2.24 13.79
C ALA A 116 -4.58 -3.13 13.78
N ASP A 117 -4.53 -4.13 12.89
CA ASP A 117 -3.36 -5.02 12.76
C ASP A 117 -2.10 -4.27 12.31
N ILE A 118 -2.25 -3.34 11.35
CA ILE A 118 -1.15 -2.47 10.91
C ILE A 118 -0.68 -1.58 12.07
N GLU A 119 -1.61 -0.97 12.83
CA GLU A 119 -1.26 -0.14 13.99
C GLU A 119 -0.56 -0.93 15.11
N LEU A 120 -0.92 -2.20 15.30
CA LEU A 120 -0.22 -3.07 16.25
C LEU A 120 1.19 -3.38 15.75
N THR A 121 1.36 -3.59 14.45
CA THR A 121 2.66 -3.88 13.82
C THR A 121 3.65 -2.73 13.99
N THR A 122 3.20 -1.46 13.93
CA THR A 122 4.09 -0.30 14.15
C THR A 122 4.62 -0.19 15.58
N LYS A 123 3.96 -0.83 16.56
CA LYS A 123 4.36 -0.80 17.97
C LYS A 123 5.29 -1.94 18.38
N GLN A 124 5.39 -2.98 17.55
CA GLN A 124 6.09 -4.23 17.88
C GLN A 124 7.52 -4.32 17.29
N ARG A 125 7.93 -3.37 16.45
CA ARG A 125 9.14 -3.42 15.63
C ARG A 125 9.88 -2.09 15.67
#